data_AF-A0A1F5G338-F1
#
_entry.id   AF-A0A1F5G338-F1
#
_cell.length_a   1.000
_cell.length_b   1.000
_cell.length_c   1.000
_cell.angle_alpha   90.00
_cell.angle_beta   90.00
_cell.angle_gamma   90.00
#
_symmetry.space_group_name_H-M   'P 1'
#
loop_
_entity.id
_entity.type
_entity.pdbx_description
1 polymer ?
#
loop_
_entity_poly.entity_id
_entity_poly.type
_entity_poly.pdbx_seq_one_letter_code
_entity_poly.pdbx_strand_id
1 'polypeptide(L)'
;MKKTIKKTIIDYFSKKPEVAAVYLYGSYARGEANINSDIDLAILVTNKKKYSGFGIPQVVFAAELKKLTGKEVEIQDLGVCRVDFAHRVLAEGELLISNNQKARIQFEEKTLRVYFDLKPALDEYYQYLSKITKKGELHVRYI
;
A
#
# COMPACT_ATOMS: atom_id res chain seq x y z
N MET A 1 4.43 -6.28 -14.83
CA MET A 1 5.36 -7.11 -14.04
C MET A 1 5.49 -8.50 -14.67
N LYS A 2 6.67 -9.15 -14.67
CA LYS A 2 6.80 -10.54 -15.18
C LYS A 2 5.89 -11.48 -14.36
N LYS A 3 5.12 -12.36 -15.02
CA LYS A 3 4.21 -13.32 -14.35
C LYS A 3 4.90 -14.12 -13.24
N THR A 4 6.18 -14.46 -13.43
CA THR A 4 7.00 -15.18 -12.44
C THR A 4 7.18 -14.39 -11.14
N ILE A 5 7.43 -13.08 -11.19
CA ILE A 5 7.62 -12.25 -9.98
C ILE A 5 6.32 -12.17 -9.19
N LYS A 6 5.19 -11.97 -9.89
CA LYS A 6 3.85 -11.95 -9.26
C LYS A 6 3.60 -13.24 -8.49
N LYS A 7 3.90 -14.39 -9.12
CA LYS A 7 3.77 -15.71 -8.49
C LYS A 7 4.66 -15.84 -7.26
N THR A 8 5.92 -15.41 -7.33
CA THR A 8 6.84 -15.41 -6.17
C THR A 8 6.27 -14.63 -4.99
N ILE A 9 5.69 -13.45 -5.23
CA ILE A 9 5.09 -12.62 -4.17
C ILE A 9 3.88 -13.33 -3.54
N ILE A 10 3.00 -13.91 -4.38
CA ILE A 10 1.83 -14.68 -3.91
C ILE A 10 2.26 -15.89 -3.07
N ASP A 11 3.23 -16.67 -3.57
CA ASP A 11 3.74 -17.87 -2.89
C ASP A 11 4.46 -17.53 -1.57
N TYR A 12 5.08 -16.36 -1.50
CA TYR A 12 5.70 -15.84 -0.28
C TYR A 12 4.65 -15.47 0.78
N PHE A 13 3.63 -14.69 0.41
CA PHE A 13 2.61 -14.22 1.35
C PHE A 13 1.55 -15.28 1.70
N SER A 14 1.36 -16.32 0.88
CA SER A 14 0.46 -17.44 1.23
C SER A 14 0.88 -18.17 2.50
N LYS A 15 2.16 -18.06 2.88
CA LYS A 15 2.75 -18.66 4.08
C LYS A 15 2.75 -17.73 5.30
N LYS A 16 2.15 -16.54 5.19
CA LYS A 16 2.14 -15.50 6.23
C LYS A 16 0.69 -15.23 6.70
N PRO A 17 0.13 -16.07 7.59
CA PRO A 17 -1.26 -15.94 8.04
C PRO A 17 -1.56 -14.64 8.79
N GLU A 18 -0.53 -13.95 9.29
CA GLU A 18 -0.61 -12.61 9.86
C GLU A 18 -0.94 -11.49 8.86
N VAL A 19 -0.81 -11.75 7.54
CA VAL A 19 -1.16 -10.81 6.47
C VAL A 19 -2.48 -11.24 5.86
N ALA A 20 -3.53 -10.41 5.99
CA ALA A 20 -4.86 -10.73 5.48
C ALA A 20 -5.01 -10.54 3.97
N ALA A 21 -4.35 -9.53 3.42
CA ALA A 21 -4.39 -9.20 2.01
C ALA A 21 -3.14 -8.46 1.55
N VAL A 22 -2.79 -8.62 0.28
CA VAL A 22 -1.68 -7.93 -0.40
C VAL A 22 -2.17 -7.39 -1.73
N TYR A 23 -1.91 -6.12 -1.97
CA TYR A 23 -2.24 -5.42 -3.21
C TYR A 23 -0.95 -4.94 -3.85
N LEU A 24 -0.85 -5.13 -5.15
CA LEU A 24 0.11 -4.42 -5.99
C LEU A 24 -0.49 -3.08 -6.37
N TYR A 25 0.22 -1.98 -6.15
CA TYR A 25 -0.22 -0.67 -6.62
C TYR A 25 0.89 0.01 -7.42
N GLY A 26 0.75 1.31 -7.68
CA GLY A 26 1.82 2.10 -8.28
C GLY A 26 2.04 1.81 -9.76
N SER A 27 3.28 2.01 -10.21
CA SER A 27 3.65 1.97 -11.63
C SER A 27 3.37 0.60 -12.28
N TYR A 28 3.56 -0.49 -11.53
CA TYR A 28 3.30 -1.83 -12.02
C TYR A 28 1.80 -2.14 -12.18
N ALA A 29 0.95 -1.62 -11.30
CA ALA A 29 -0.50 -1.77 -11.41
C ALA A 29 -1.07 -0.94 -12.59
N ARG A 30 -0.52 0.26 -12.82
CA ARG A 30 -0.94 1.14 -13.93
C ARG A 30 -0.36 0.77 -15.31
N GLY A 31 0.58 -0.18 -15.37
CA GLY A 31 1.24 -0.57 -16.62
C GLY A 31 2.33 0.39 -17.10
N GLU A 32 2.74 1.34 -16.25
CA GLU A 32 3.73 2.39 -16.54
C GLU A 32 5.16 1.99 -16.10
N ALA A 33 5.31 0.81 -15.50
CA ALA A 33 6.59 0.36 -14.96
C ALA A 33 7.65 0.13 -16.03
N ASN A 34 8.87 0.61 -15.77
CA ASN A 34 10.06 0.40 -16.58
C ASN A 34 11.04 -0.59 -15.92
N ILE A 35 12.22 -0.79 -16.52
CA ILE A 35 13.21 -1.76 -16.01
C ILE A 35 13.78 -1.41 -14.63
N ASN A 36 13.74 -0.13 -14.23
CA ASN A 36 14.22 0.36 -12.94
C ASN A 36 13.10 0.56 -11.92
N SER A 37 11.83 0.33 -12.29
CA SER A 37 10.70 0.46 -11.36
C SER A 37 10.78 -0.56 -10.23
N ASP A 38 10.61 -0.04 -9.02
CA ASP A 38 10.38 -0.70 -7.75
C ASP A 38 8.98 -1.30 -7.66
N ILE A 39 8.86 -2.37 -6.87
CA ILE A 39 7.59 -3.08 -6.68
C ILE A 39 6.87 -2.48 -5.47
N ASP A 40 5.83 -1.70 -5.74
CA ASP A 40 4.93 -1.12 -4.75
C ASP A 40 3.89 -2.13 -4.23
N LEU A 41 3.96 -2.50 -2.96
CA LEU A 41 3.00 -3.40 -2.31
C LEU A 41 2.31 -2.74 -1.12
N ALA A 42 0.99 -2.85 -1.05
CA ALA A 42 0.21 -2.44 0.10
C ALA A 42 -0.35 -3.67 0.80
N ILE A 43 -0.08 -3.80 2.10
CA ILE A 43 -0.40 -5.01 2.85
C ILE A 43 -1.29 -4.71 4.05
N LEU A 44 -2.23 -5.61 4.32
CA LEU A 44 -3.08 -5.55 5.50
C LEU A 44 -2.60 -6.56 6.54
N VAL A 45 -1.80 -6.11 7.51
CA VAL A 45 -1.29 -6.96 8.60
C VAL A 45 -2.29 -7.00 9.75
N THR A 46 -2.92 -8.15 9.99
CA THR A 46 -3.94 -8.31 11.05
C THR A 46 -3.36 -8.76 12.38
N ASN A 47 -2.18 -9.38 12.39
CA ASN A 47 -1.52 -9.82 13.61
C ASN A 47 -0.05 -9.38 13.65
N LYS A 48 0.21 -8.26 14.32
CA LYS A 48 1.57 -7.73 14.50
C LYS A 48 2.33 -8.36 15.66
N LYS A 49 1.74 -9.28 16.43
CA LYS A 49 2.36 -9.85 17.65
C LYS A 49 3.68 -10.56 17.38
N LYS A 50 3.86 -11.16 16.19
CA LYS A 50 5.12 -11.79 15.76
C LYS A 50 6.27 -10.80 15.56
N TYR A 51 5.98 -9.50 15.50
CA TYR A 51 6.96 -8.43 15.26
C TYR A 51 7.17 -7.57 16.52
N SER A 52 6.95 -8.13 17.71
CA SER A 52 7.13 -7.43 18.99
C SER A 52 8.53 -6.80 19.12
N GLY A 53 8.60 -5.59 19.68
CA GLY A 53 9.84 -4.81 19.80
C GLY A 53 9.98 -3.79 18.64
N PHE A 54 11.16 -3.72 18.03
CA PHE A 54 11.47 -2.83 16.90
C PHE A 54 11.14 -3.43 15.51
N GLY A 55 10.44 -4.57 15.48
CA GLY A 55 10.10 -5.26 14.23
C GLY A 55 9.02 -4.50 13.45
N ILE A 56 9.36 -3.97 12.28
CA ILE A 56 8.40 -3.38 11.36
C ILE A 56 8.13 -4.42 10.25
N PRO A 57 6.92 -5.03 10.19
CA PRO A 57 6.63 -6.10 9.23
C PRO A 57 6.99 -5.73 7.79
N GLN A 58 6.72 -4.48 7.40
CA GLN A 58 6.99 -3.94 6.07
C GLN A 58 8.48 -4.03 5.72
N VAL A 59 9.36 -3.67 6.66
CA VAL A 59 10.82 -3.72 6.47
C VAL A 59 11.30 -5.15 6.30
N VAL A 60 10.80 -6.07 7.12
CA VAL A 60 11.15 -7.49 7.05
C VAL A 60 10.72 -8.08 5.71
N PHE A 61 9.46 -7.87 5.32
CA PHE A 61 8.91 -8.38 4.07
C PHE A 61 9.61 -7.77 2.84
N ALA A 62 9.92 -6.48 2.86
CA ALA A 62 10.63 -5.81 1.77
C ALA A 62 12.02 -6.41 1.56
N ALA A 63 12.78 -6.60 2.64
CA ALA A 63 14.10 -7.20 2.60
C ALA A 63 14.09 -8.65 2.09
N GLU A 64 13.11 -9.46 2.53
CA GLU A 64 12.95 -10.84 2.08
C GLU A 64 12.53 -10.92 0.60
N LEU A 65 11.56 -10.10 0.17
CA LEU A 65 11.11 -10.08 -1.22
C LEU A 65 12.16 -9.52 -2.18
N LYS A 66 12.97 -8.55 -1.75
CA LYS A 66 14.12 -8.06 -2.54
C LYS A 66 15.08 -9.19 -2.88
N LYS A 67 15.40 -10.05 -1.90
CA LYS A 67 16.25 -11.24 -2.12
C LYS A 67 15.62 -12.24 -3.08
N LEU A 68 14.30 -12.43 -3.01
CA LEU A 68 13.58 -13.41 -3.84
C LEU A 68 13.33 -12.93 -5.28
N THR A 69 13.15 -11.63 -5.48
CA THR A 69 12.74 -11.05 -6.77
C THR A 69 13.87 -10.35 -7.51
N GLY A 70 14.97 -10.01 -6.81
CA GLY A 70 16.08 -9.22 -7.36
C GLY A 70 15.72 -7.76 -7.65
N LYS A 71 14.59 -7.27 -7.13
CA LYS A 71 14.05 -5.93 -7.34
C LYS A 71 13.88 -5.21 -6.01
N GLU A 72 13.98 -3.89 -6.01
CA GLU A 72 13.53 -3.11 -4.85
C GLU A 72 12.02 -3.29 -4.65
N VAL A 73 11.61 -3.40 -3.40
CA VAL A 73 10.22 -3.61 -3.01
C VAL A 73 9.89 -2.61 -1.92
N GLU A 74 8.93 -1.72 -2.21
CA GLU A 74 8.37 -0.79 -1.23
C GLU A 74 7.09 -1.38 -0.66
N ILE A 75 6.94 -1.35 0.66
CA ILE A 75 5.79 -1.95 1.34
C ILE A 75 5.13 -0.93 2.25
N GLN A 76 3.85 -0.68 2.01
CA GLN A 76 3.01 0.17 2.84
C GLN A 76 2.00 -0.63 3.66
N ASP A 77 1.77 -0.20 4.90
CA ASP A 77 0.80 -0.81 5.81
C ASP A 77 -0.58 -0.17 5.64
N LEU A 78 -1.52 -0.92 5.10
CA LEU A 78 -2.91 -0.49 4.97
C LEU A 78 -3.57 -0.21 6.33
N GLY A 79 -3.13 -0.87 7.39
CA GLY A 79 -3.70 -0.70 8.73
C GLY A 79 -3.38 0.63 9.41
N VAL A 80 -2.37 1.38 8.94
CA VAL A 80 -1.95 2.66 9.55
C VAL A 80 -1.76 3.81 8.55
N CYS A 81 -1.89 3.56 7.25
CA CYS A 81 -1.79 4.60 6.23
C CYS A 81 -2.99 5.57 6.24
N ARG A 82 -2.83 6.71 5.56
CA ARG A 82 -3.91 7.68 5.38
C ARG A 82 -5.06 7.07 4.56
N VAL A 83 -6.29 7.44 4.88
CA VAL A 83 -7.49 6.86 4.24
C VAL A 83 -7.56 7.10 2.74
N ASP A 84 -7.07 8.24 2.26
CA ASP A 84 -7.05 8.58 0.83
C ASP A 84 -6.05 7.73 0.05
N PHE A 85 -4.91 7.38 0.67
CA PHE A 85 -3.96 6.41 0.13
C PHE A 85 -4.55 5.00 0.13
N ALA A 86 -5.15 4.56 1.25
CA ALA A 86 -5.82 3.27 1.34
C ALA A 86 -6.91 3.13 0.26
N HIS A 87 -7.76 4.15 0.11
CA HIS A 87 -8.78 4.19 -0.94
C HIS A 87 -8.16 4.07 -2.34
N ARG A 88 -7.07 4.80 -2.62
CA ARG A 88 -6.38 4.70 -3.92
C ARG A 88 -5.87 3.29 -4.20
N VAL A 89 -5.27 2.63 -3.22
CA VAL A 89 -4.83 1.23 -3.35
C VAL A 89 -6.02 0.32 -3.66
N LEU A 90 -7.15 0.51 -2.99
CA LEU A 90 -8.34 -0.32 -3.23
C LEU A 90 -8.99 -0.05 -4.60
N ALA A 91 -8.94 1.20 -5.08
CA ALA A 91 -9.55 1.61 -6.35
C ALA A 91 -8.69 1.26 -7.57
N GLU A 92 -7.37 1.41 -7.47
CA GLU A 92 -6.43 1.29 -8.60
C GLU A 92 -5.50 0.09 -8.49
N GLY A 93 -5.39 -0.52 -7.31
CA GLY A 93 -4.49 -1.62 -7.06
C GLY A 93 -5.02 -2.97 -7.51
N GLU A 94 -4.10 -3.89 -7.77
CA GLU A 94 -4.39 -5.27 -8.09
C GLU A 94 -4.25 -6.15 -6.84
N LEU A 95 -5.34 -6.81 -6.42
CA LEU A 95 -5.28 -7.80 -5.34
C LEU A 95 -4.44 -9.01 -5.77
N LEU A 96 -3.32 -9.25 -5.09
CA LEU A 96 -2.43 -10.39 -5.35
C LEU A 96 -2.89 -11.63 -4.59
N ILE A 97 -3.19 -11.48 -3.30
CA ILE A 97 -3.61 -12.58 -2.44
C ILE A 97 -4.50 -12.08 -1.29
N SER A 98 -5.47 -12.89 -0.90
CA SER A 98 -6.31 -12.68 0.28
C SER A 98 -6.30 -13.94 1.15
N ASN A 99 -5.47 -13.93 2.20
CA ASN A 99 -5.37 -15.03 3.17
C ASN A 99 -6.53 -15.00 4.18
N ASN A 100 -7.12 -13.83 4.41
CA ASN A 100 -8.28 -13.66 5.27
C ASN A 100 -9.29 -12.71 4.63
N GLN A 101 -10.23 -13.28 3.89
CA GLN A 101 -11.25 -12.55 3.15
C GLN A 101 -12.15 -11.71 4.07
N LYS A 102 -12.49 -12.22 5.26
CA LYS A 102 -13.35 -11.50 6.22
C LYS A 102 -12.67 -10.21 6.68
N ALA A 103 -11.41 -10.30 7.11
CA ALA A 103 -10.65 -9.12 7.55
C ALA A 103 -10.43 -8.13 6.40
N ARG A 104 -10.18 -8.61 5.18
CA ARG A 104 -10.06 -7.78 3.98
C ARG A 104 -11.34 -6.99 3.71
N ILE A 105 -12.49 -7.66 3.66
CA ILE A 105 -13.79 -7.01 3.40
C ILE A 105 -14.12 -5.97 4.48
N GLN A 106 -13.88 -6.28 5.76
CA GLN A 106 -14.09 -5.34 6.86
C GLN A 106 -13.21 -4.08 6.73
N PHE A 107 -11.96 -4.26 6.29
CA PHE A 107 -11.07 -3.13 6.04
C PHE A 107 -11.52 -2.30 4.84
N GLU A 108 -11.90 -2.94 3.73
CA GLU A 108 -12.39 -2.27 2.52
C GLU A 108 -13.65 -1.44 2.82
N GLU A 109 -14.64 -2.04 3.49
CA GLU A 109 -15.88 -1.38 3.90
C GLU A 109 -15.61 -0.16 4.78
N LYS A 110 -14.79 -0.32 5.82
CA LYS A 110 -14.39 0.78 6.71
C LYS A 110 -13.68 1.89 5.94
N THR A 111 -12.77 1.54 5.03
CA THR A 111 -11.98 2.51 4.26
C THR A 111 -12.88 3.32 3.33
N LEU A 112 -13.79 2.66 2.61
CA LEU A 112 -14.74 3.34 1.72
C LEU A 112 -15.65 4.29 2.51
N ARG A 113 -16.22 3.84 3.63
CA ARG A 113 -17.07 4.68 4.48
C ARG A 113 -16.34 5.94 4.94
N VAL A 114 -15.17 5.78 5.58
CA VAL A 114 -14.39 6.92 6.09
C VAL A 114 -13.90 7.83 4.96
N TYR A 115 -13.50 7.26 3.82
CA TYR A 115 -13.07 8.05 2.67
C TYR A 115 -14.21 8.93 2.14
N PHE A 116 -15.40 8.38 1.93
CA PHE A 116 -16.51 9.15 1.38
C PHE A 116 -17.02 10.21 2.36
N ASP A 117 -17.00 9.95 3.67
CA ASP A 117 -17.30 10.96 4.69
C ASP A 117 -16.30 12.13 4.64
N LEU A 118 -15.02 11.84 4.40
CA LEU A 118 -13.94 12.84 4.35
C LEU A 118 -13.71 13.43 2.96
N LYS A 119 -14.31 12.88 1.91
CA LYS A 119 -14.03 13.26 0.53
C LYS A 119 -14.22 14.75 0.27
N PRO A 120 -15.28 15.43 0.75
CA PRO A 120 -15.43 16.88 0.54
C PRO A 120 -14.26 17.68 1.13
N ALA A 121 -13.83 17.34 2.35
CA ALA A 121 -12.71 18.02 3.01
C ALA A 121 -11.36 17.72 2.33
N LEU A 122 -11.16 16.48 1.86
CA LEU A 122 -9.98 16.10 1.08
C LEU A 122 -9.91 16.85 -0.25
N ASP A 123 -11.05 16.97 -0.95
CA ASP A 123 -11.14 17.69 -2.22
C ASP A 123 -10.78 19.18 -2.02
N GLU A 124 -11.31 19.82 -0.99
CA GLU A 124 -10.97 21.21 -0.63
C GLU A 124 -9.48 21.36 -0.30
N TYR A 125 -8.95 20.47 0.56
CA TYR A 125 -7.55 20.46 0.96
C TYR A 125 -6.62 20.35 -0.27
N TYR A 126 -6.89 19.41 -1.18
CA TYR A 126 -6.07 19.21 -2.37
C TYR A 126 -6.20 20.35 -3.40
N GLN A 127 -7.38 20.96 -3.52
CA GLN A 127 -7.54 22.17 -4.34
C GLN A 127 -6.71 23.33 -3.79
N TYR A 128 -6.74 23.54 -2.47
CA TYR A 128 -5.95 24.58 -1.83
C TYR A 128 -4.44 24.33 -1.99
N LEU A 129 -3.99 23.11 -1.73
CA LEU A 129 -2.60 22.70 -1.97
C LEU A 129 -2.17 23.00 -3.41
N SER A 130 -2.98 22.61 -4.41
CA SER A 130 -2.67 22.88 -5.81
C SER A 130 -2.50 24.37 -6.11
N LYS A 131 -3.31 25.24 -5.49
CA LYS A 131 -3.23 26.69 -5.66
C LYS A 131 -1.92 27.24 -5.09
N ILE A 132 -1.53 26.86 -3.88
CA ILE A 132 -0.28 27.35 -3.25
C ILE A 132 0.96 26.81 -3.96
N THR A 133 0.96 25.54 -4.43
CA THR A 133 2.07 24.97 -5.19
C THR A 133 2.32 25.73 -6.48
N LYS A 134 1.25 26.07 -7.22
CA LYS A 134 1.34 26.84 -8.48
C LYS A 134 1.86 28.26 -8.29
N LYS A 135 1.68 28.84 -7.09
CA LYS A 135 2.19 30.17 -6.75
C LYS A 135 3.63 30.14 -6.20
N GLY A 136 4.21 28.96 -5.98
CA GLY A 136 5.51 28.83 -5.32
C GLY A 136 5.48 29.13 -3.83
N GLU A 137 4.30 29.21 -3.21
CA GLU A 137 4.09 29.58 -1.80
C GLU A 137 4.15 28.37 -0.86
N LEU A 138 4.63 27.23 -1.36
CA LEU A 138 4.69 25.99 -0.59
C LEU A 138 5.87 26.04 0.40
N HIS A 139 5.69 26.79 1.47
CA HIS A 139 6.65 26.85 2.57
C HIS A 139 6.54 25.59 3.41
N VAL A 140 7.41 24.60 3.16
CA VAL A 140 7.55 23.42 4.02
C VAL A 140 8.16 23.85 5.35
N ARG A 141 7.32 24.22 6.32
CA ARG A 141 7.75 24.25 7.72
C ARG A 141 7.69 22.81 8.23
N TYR A 142 8.84 22.16 8.31
CA TYR A 142 8.96 20.94 9.11
C TYR A 142 8.54 21.28 10.54
N ILE A 143 7.52 20.57 11.05
CA ILE A 143 7.15 20.52 12.47
C ILE A 143 7.80 19.27 13.04
#